data_AF-A0A1H6LG99-F1
#
_entry.id   AF-A0A1H6LG99-F1
#
_cell.length_a   1.000
_cell.length_b   1.000
_cell.length_c   1.000
_cell.angle_alpha   90.00
_cell.angle_beta   90.00
_cell.angle_gamma   90.00
#
_symmetry.space_group_name_H-M   'P 1'
#
loop_
_entity.id
_entity.type
_entity.pdbx_description
1 polymer ?
#
loop_
_entity_poly.entity_id
_entity_poly.type
_entity_poly.pdbx_seq_one_letter_code
_entity_poly.pdbx_strand_id
1 'polypeptide(L)'
;MSLIDVSSDANRSKTRRPPRPPHRRSDFIERAKRNVPVRIEYPHPLCWWRTRAAHSFKSSDIAIARCFLRKSAIIGEPRWHLAAQGNAAIAIGVALRIRKQTTNFISVDLAMTAVLCVALEGASAAAFLLASVLESRTAIDPQGAALSKGWRSHGQSQCRSRNGAGPPKTRK
;
A
#
# COMPACT_ATOMS: atom_id res chain seq x y z
N MET A 1 -56.33 21.30 -53.43
CA MET A 1 -56.20 21.08 -51.98
C MET A 1 -55.30 19.87 -51.77
N SER A 2 -54.04 20.06 -51.37
CA SER A 2 -53.15 18.97 -50.94
C SER A 2 -52.65 19.25 -49.52
N LEU A 3 -52.77 18.24 -48.67
CA LEU A 3 -52.41 18.19 -47.25
C LEU A 3 -51.13 17.33 -47.09
N ILE A 4 -50.11 17.89 -46.40
CA ILE A 4 -49.10 17.29 -45.46
C ILE A 4 -48.47 15.92 -45.79
N ASP A 5 -47.15 15.82 -46.04
CA ASP A 5 -45.97 15.87 -45.13
C ASP A 5 -45.87 14.67 -44.16
N VAL A 6 -44.87 13.79 -44.35
CA VAL A 6 -44.03 13.21 -43.27
C VAL A 6 -42.69 12.74 -43.88
N SER A 7 -41.64 13.49 -43.54
CA SER A 7 -40.24 13.05 -43.52
C SER A 7 -40.00 12.03 -42.40
N SER A 8 -39.30 10.92 -42.67
CA SER A 8 -38.37 10.25 -41.73
C SER A 8 -38.06 8.82 -42.20
N ASP A 9 -36.82 8.57 -42.63
CA ASP A 9 -36.14 7.37 -42.13
C ASP A 9 -34.62 7.55 -42.07
N ALA A 10 -34.16 7.63 -40.83
CA ALA A 10 -32.76 7.80 -40.45
C ALA A 10 -32.03 6.45 -40.57
N ASN A 11 -31.29 6.24 -41.65
CA ASN A 11 -30.41 5.08 -41.75
C ASN A 11 -29.12 5.31 -40.95
N ARG A 12 -29.22 5.04 -39.64
CA ARG A 12 -28.16 5.11 -38.63
C ARG A 12 -27.05 4.11 -38.95
N SER A 13 -25.98 4.58 -39.57
CA SER A 13 -24.76 3.82 -39.81
C SER A 13 -24.15 3.36 -38.47
N LYS A 14 -24.45 2.11 -38.05
CA LYS A 14 -23.72 1.42 -36.97
C LYS A 14 -22.28 1.21 -37.44
N THR A 15 -21.40 2.12 -37.05
CA THR A 15 -19.95 1.96 -37.15
C THR A 15 -19.52 0.75 -36.31
N ARG A 16 -19.40 -0.41 -36.95
CA ARG A 16 -18.73 -1.58 -36.38
C ARG A 16 -17.29 -1.17 -36.07
N ARG A 17 -16.95 -1.05 -34.78
CA ARG A 17 -15.56 -0.86 -34.36
C ARG A 17 -14.72 -2.03 -34.89
N PRO A 18 -13.54 -1.76 -35.48
CA PRO A 18 -12.70 -2.82 -36.00
C PRO A 18 -12.21 -3.72 -34.85
N PRO A 19 -11.97 -5.02 -35.12
CA PRO A 19 -11.43 -5.93 -34.12
C PRO A 19 -10.08 -5.40 -33.64
N ARG A 20 -9.89 -5.39 -32.30
CA ARG A 20 -8.63 -4.96 -31.69
C ARG A 20 -7.50 -5.84 -32.25
N PRO A 21 -6.43 -5.26 -32.82
CA PRO A 21 -5.34 -6.05 -33.38
C PRO A 21 -4.68 -6.89 -32.27
N PRO A 22 -4.26 -8.13 -32.57
CA PRO A 22 -3.54 -8.95 -31.61
C PRO A 22 -2.26 -8.22 -31.19
N HIS A 23 -2.08 -7.97 -29.90
CA HIS A 23 -0.88 -7.30 -29.39
C HIS A 23 0.35 -8.10 -29.81
N ARG A 24 1.15 -7.52 -30.69
CA ARG A 24 2.35 -8.15 -31.22
C ARG A 24 3.32 -8.30 -30.06
N ARG A 25 4.00 -9.44 -29.92
CA ARG A 25 4.99 -9.67 -28.84
C ARG A 25 6.02 -8.53 -28.73
N SER A 26 6.32 -7.89 -29.86
CA SER A 26 7.12 -6.66 -29.95
C SER A 26 6.54 -5.50 -29.15
N ASP A 27 5.22 -5.30 -29.10
CA ASP A 27 4.57 -4.20 -28.38
C ASP A 27 4.71 -4.36 -26.86
N PHE A 28 4.71 -5.62 -26.40
CA PHE A 28 4.99 -5.94 -25.00
C PHE A 28 6.45 -5.68 -24.65
N ILE A 29 7.38 -6.09 -25.51
CA ILE A 29 8.81 -5.83 -25.34
C ILE A 29 9.11 -4.32 -25.41
N GLU A 30 8.46 -3.57 -26.31
CA GLU A 30 8.61 -2.12 -26.41
C GLU A 30 8.02 -1.39 -25.19
N ARG A 31 6.91 -1.87 -24.61
CA ARG A 31 6.43 -1.39 -23.31
C ARG A 31 7.41 -1.72 -22.18
N ALA A 32 7.97 -2.92 -22.17
CA ALA A 32 8.94 -3.33 -21.16
C ALA A 32 10.25 -2.55 -21.27
N LYS A 33 10.70 -2.21 -22.49
CA LYS A 33 11.84 -1.33 -22.75
C LYS A 33 11.57 0.13 -22.39
N ARG A 34 10.30 0.57 -22.47
CA ARG A 34 9.83 1.84 -21.88
C ARG A 34 9.71 1.81 -20.36
N ASN A 35 9.99 0.69 -19.68
CA ASN A 35 10.19 0.72 -18.24
C ASN A 35 11.46 1.52 -17.97
N VAL A 36 11.27 2.83 -17.78
CA VAL A 36 12.28 3.71 -17.22
C VAL A 36 12.72 3.05 -15.92
N PRO A 37 14.03 2.74 -15.74
CA PRO A 37 14.50 2.25 -14.46
C PRO A 37 14.03 3.26 -13.42
N VAL A 38 13.17 2.83 -12.49
CA VAL A 38 12.67 3.70 -11.43
C VAL A 38 13.90 4.11 -10.64
N ARG A 39 14.35 5.35 -10.85
CA ARG A 39 15.38 5.97 -10.02
C ARG A 39 14.72 6.22 -8.67
N ILE A 40 14.92 5.27 -7.77
CA ILE A 40 14.48 5.35 -6.39
C ILE A 40 15.41 6.37 -5.72
N GLU A 41 14.96 7.62 -5.62
CA GLU A 41 15.68 8.62 -4.81
C GLU A 41 15.66 8.18 -3.35
N TYR A 42 16.85 8.07 -2.76
CA TYR A 42 17.01 7.56 -1.41
C TYR A 42 16.89 8.70 -0.37
N PRO A 43 16.18 8.44 0.75
CA PRO A 43 15.44 7.22 1.07
C PRO A 43 14.00 7.24 0.52
N HIS A 44 13.68 6.31 -0.37
CA HIS A 44 12.35 6.15 -0.93
C HIS A 44 11.34 5.66 0.12
N PRO A 45 10.04 6.04 0.03
CA PRO A 45 9.04 5.72 1.05
C PRO A 45 8.97 4.23 1.44
N LEU A 46 9.24 3.36 0.48
CA LEU A 46 9.26 1.91 0.68
C LEU A 46 10.33 1.39 1.64
N CYS A 47 11.41 2.15 1.84
CA CYS A 47 12.52 1.76 2.69
C CYS A 47 12.43 2.38 4.09
N TRP A 48 11.50 3.32 4.32
CA TRP A 48 11.45 4.09 5.58
C TRP A 48 11.21 3.23 6.81
N TRP A 49 10.50 2.11 6.68
CA TRP A 49 10.28 1.19 7.81
C TRP A 49 11.58 0.56 8.32
N ARG A 50 12.65 0.55 7.52
CA ARG A 50 13.98 0.04 7.89
C ARG A 50 14.93 1.09 8.43
N THR A 51 14.68 2.37 8.18
CA THR A 51 15.67 3.43 8.43
C THR A 51 15.22 4.45 9.46
N ARG A 52 13.92 4.51 9.77
CA ARG A 52 13.33 5.59 10.58
C ARG A 52 12.59 5.06 11.80
N ALA A 53 12.76 5.77 12.92
CA ALA A 53 12.03 5.52 14.16
C ALA A 53 10.62 6.15 14.11
N ALA A 54 9.68 5.60 14.89
CA ALA A 54 8.28 6.03 14.91
C ALA A 54 8.09 7.55 15.13
N HIS A 55 8.85 8.14 16.06
CA HIS A 55 8.76 9.57 16.39
C HIS A 55 9.27 10.51 15.28
N SER A 56 9.97 9.99 14.28
CA SER A 56 10.52 10.80 13.19
C SER A 56 9.51 11.05 12.07
N PHE A 57 8.38 10.36 12.07
CA PHE A 57 7.37 10.46 11.01
C PHE A 57 6.39 11.61 11.27
N LYS A 58 6.12 12.36 10.21
CA LYS A 58 5.06 13.38 10.17
C LYS A 58 3.84 12.85 9.44
N SER A 59 2.68 13.45 9.65
CA SER A 59 1.46 13.08 8.92
C SER A 59 1.61 13.21 7.40
N SER A 60 2.44 14.14 6.92
CA SER A 60 2.79 14.27 5.51
C SER A 60 3.50 13.03 4.96
N ASP A 61 4.38 12.41 5.74
CA ASP A 61 5.11 11.20 5.34
C ASP A 61 4.14 10.02 5.15
N ILE A 62 3.16 9.89 6.05
CA ILE A 62 2.11 8.88 5.94
C ILE A 62 1.32 9.08 4.64
N ALA A 63 0.95 10.34 4.33
CA ALA A 63 0.22 10.66 3.10
C ALA A 63 1.03 10.32 1.84
N ILE A 64 2.34 10.60 1.82
CA ILE A 64 3.24 10.24 0.72
C ILE A 64 3.30 8.72 0.55
N ALA A 65 3.53 7.99 1.64
CA ALA A 65 3.60 6.53 1.60
C ALA A 65 2.27 5.92 1.12
N ARG A 66 1.13 6.42 1.61
CA ARG A 66 -0.21 6.00 1.18
C ARG A 66 -0.47 6.27 -0.30
N CYS A 67 -0.06 7.43 -0.81
CA CYS A 67 -0.18 7.75 -2.24
C CYS A 67 0.56 6.72 -3.10
N PHE A 68 1.77 6.34 -2.69
CA PHE A 68 2.55 5.31 -3.36
C PHE A 68 1.86 3.93 -3.29
N LEU A 69 1.42 3.51 -2.10
CA LEU A 69 0.78 2.21 -1.90
C LEU A 69 -0.50 2.05 -2.74
N ARG A 70 -1.31 3.11 -2.87
CA ARG A 70 -2.54 3.09 -3.68
C ARG A 70 -2.29 2.86 -5.16
N LYS A 71 -1.11 3.23 -5.67
CA LYS A 71 -0.70 3.03 -7.07
C LYS A 71 0.02 1.70 -7.31
N SER A 72 0.15 0.87 -6.28
CA SER A 72 0.89 -0.39 -6.32
C SER A 72 -0.04 -1.59 -6.33
N ALA A 73 0.47 -2.72 -6.79
CA ALA A 73 -0.19 -4.02 -6.69
C ALA A 73 0.82 -5.09 -6.29
N ILE A 74 0.37 -6.07 -5.51
CA ILE A 74 1.15 -7.27 -5.19
C ILE A 74 0.51 -8.45 -5.91
N ILE A 75 1.28 -9.11 -6.77
CA ILE A 75 0.83 -10.29 -7.51
C ILE A 75 0.49 -11.41 -6.52
N GLY A 76 -0.70 -12.00 -6.65
CA GLY A 76 -1.18 -13.05 -5.76
C GLY A 76 -1.92 -12.56 -4.51
N GLU A 77 -2.04 -11.26 -4.29
CA GLU A 77 -2.74 -10.68 -3.12
C GLU A 77 -3.98 -9.86 -3.57
N PRO A 78 -5.13 -10.50 -3.82
CA PRO A 78 -6.32 -9.82 -4.36
C PRO A 78 -6.87 -8.74 -3.42
N ARG A 79 -6.65 -8.89 -2.11
CA ARG A 79 -7.08 -7.94 -1.07
C ARG A 79 -6.05 -6.83 -0.80
N TRP A 80 -4.98 -6.74 -1.59
CA TRP A 80 -3.92 -5.74 -1.40
C TRP A 80 -4.44 -4.30 -1.34
N HIS A 81 -5.40 -3.95 -2.20
CA HIS A 81 -5.98 -2.62 -2.23
C HIS A 81 -6.56 -2.17 -0.88
N LEU A 82 -7.11 -3.08 -0.08
CA LEU A 82 -7.62 -2.78 1.27
C LEU A 82 -6.49 -2.51 2.26
N ALA A 83 -5.38 -3.27 2.18
CA ALA A 83 -4.18 -2.98 2.97
C ALA A 83 -3.59 -1.61 2.61
N ALA A 84 -3.48 -1.32 1.31
CA ALA A 84 -2.99 -0.04 0.81
C ALA A 84 -3.86 1.15 1.25
N GLN A 85 -5.17 0.94 1.41
CA GLN A 85 -6.11 1.94 1.90
C GLN A 85 -6.07 2.14 3.43
N GLY A 86 -5.60 1.15 4.20
CA GLY A 86 -5.39 1.29 5.65
C GLY A 86 -6.09 0.27 6.52
N ASN A 87 -6.62 -0.80 5.94
CA ASN A 87 -7.11 -1.91 6.74
C ASN A 87 -5.94 -2.63 7.45
N ALA A 88 -5.79 -2.39 8.76
CA ALA A 88 -4.69 -2.90 9.56
C ALA A 88 -4.60 -4.43 9.58
N ALA A 89 -5.74 -5.13 9.72
CA ALA A 89 -5.76 -6.59 9.77
C ALA A 89 -5.30 -7.20 8.43
N ILE A 90 -5.77 -6.65 7.32
CA ILE A 90 -5.34 -7.10 5.98
C ILE A 90 -3.87 -6.76 5.74
N ALA A 91 -3.41 -5.57 6.10
CA ALA A 91 -2.00 -5.18 5.94
C ALA A 91 -1.04 -6.11 6.71
N ILE A 92 -1.35 -6.39 7.98
CA ILE A 92 -0.60 -7.33 8.82
C ILE A 92 -0.61 -8.73 8.21
N GLY A 93 -1.78 -9.24 7.83
CA GLY A 93 -1.92 -10.58 7.24
C GLY A 93 -1.15 -10.74 5.94
N VAL A 94 -1.22 -9.75 5.05
CA VAL A 94 -0.46 -9.71 3.79
C VAL A 94 1.04 -9.71 4.07
N ALA A 95 1.53 -8.87 4.99
CA ALA A 95 2.95 -8.79 5.32
C ALA A 95 3.50 -10.12 5.86
N LEU A 96 2.74 -10.82 6.71
CA LEU A 96 3.13 -12.13 7.23
C LEU A 96 3.22 -13.19 6.12
N ARG A 97 2.25 -13.23 5.20
CA ARG A 97 2.26 -14.19 4.08
C ARG A 97 3.41 -13.93 3.13
N ILE A 98 3.57 -12.69 2.68
CA ILE A 98 4.62 -12.29 1.73
C ILE A 98 6.00 -12.62 2.28
N ARG A 99 6.28 -12.26 3.54
CA ARG A 99 7.58 -12.57 4.17
C ARG A 99 7.88 -14.07 4.23
N LYS A 100 6.87 -14.94 4.28
CA LYS A 100 7.04 -16.40 4.28
C LYS A 100 7.18 -16.97 2.86
N GLN A 101 6.51 -16.38 1.88
CA GLN A 101 6.31 -16.97 0.56
C GLN A 101 7.23 -16.44 -0.53
N THR A 102 7.79 -15.24 -0.38
CA THR A 102 8.52 -14.58 -1.47
C THR A 102 9.94 -14.18 -1.11
N THR A 103 10.83 -14.32 -2.09
CA THR A 103 12.15 -13.68 -2.13
C THR A 103 12.11 -12.29 -2.77
N ASN A 104 10.94 -11.84 -3.26
CA ASN A 104 10.77 -10.52 -3.84
C ASN A 104 10.78 -9.43 -2.77
N PHE A 105 11.94 -8.77 -2.63
CA PHE A 105 12.17 -7.68 -1.68
C PHE A 105 11.21 -6.49 -1.88
N ILE A 106 10.77 -6.21 -3.11
CA ILE A 106 9.84 -5.09 -3.40
C ILE A 106 8.46 -5.38 -2.80
N SER A 107 7.97 -6.61 -2.94
CA SER A 107 6.68 -7.02 -2.34
C SER A 107 6.73 -6.97 -0.82
N VAL A 108 7.86 -7.40 -0.23
CA VAL A 108 8.09 -7.27 1.22
C VAL A 108 8.07 -5.80 1.62
N ASP A 109 8.73 -4.93 0.86
CA ASP A 109 8.78 -3.50 1.13
C ASP A 109 7.42 -2.80 1.03
N LEU A 110 6.64 -3.14 0.00
CA LEU A 110 5.26 -2.67 -0.12
C LEU A 110 4.45 -3.06 1.11
N ALA A 111 4.47 -4.34 1.47
CA ALA A 111 3.69 -4.84 2.59
C ALA A 111 4.13 -4.24 3.94
N MET A 112 5.44 -4.17 4.20
CA MET A 112 5.98 -3.56 5.42
C MET A 112 5.73 -2.05 5.48
N THR A 113 5.67 -1.36 4.34
CA THR A 113 5.29 0.06 4.28
C THR A 113 3.80 0.26 4.56
N ALA A 114 2.94 -0.67 4.13
CA ALA A 114 1.53 -0.64 4.54
C ALA A 114 1.37 -0.86 6.05
N VAL A 115 2.13 -1.81 6.62
CA VAL A 115 2.20 -2.04 8.08
C VAL A 115 2.71 -0.80 8.81
N LEU A 116 3.73 -0.13 8.28
CA LEU A 116 4.23 1.15 8.79
C LEU A 116 3.13 2.21 8.90
N CYS A 117 2.37 2.42 7.82
CA CYS A 117 1.30 3.41 7.81
C CYS A 117 0.24 3.11 8.89
N VAL A 118 -0.24 1.87 8.96
CA VAL A 118 -1.26 1.50 9.98
C VAL A 118 -0.71 1.51 11.40
N ALA A 119 0.59 1.25 11.61
CA ALA A 119 1.23 1.38 12.91
C ALA A 119 1.30 2.83 13.38
N LEU A 120 1.59 3.76 12.47
CA LEU A 120 1.58 5.21 12.74
C LEU A 120 0.15 5.74 12.98
N GLU A 121 -0.85 5.13 12.34
CA GLU A 121 -2.28 5.44 12.54
C GLU A 121 -2.86 4.86 13.85
N GLY A 122 -2.08 4.13 14.65
CA GLY A 122 -2.49 3.66 15.99
C GLY A 122 -2.73 2.15 16.11
N ALA A 123 -2.44 1.35 15.08
CA ALA A 123 -2.54 -0.10 15.17
C ALA A 123 -1.33 -0.69 15.91
N SER A 124 -1.46 -0.90 17.22
CA SER A 124 -0.36 -1.38 18.06
C SER A 124 0.19 -2.75 17.64
N ALA A 125 -0.65 -3.64 17.12
CA ALA A 125 -0.23 -4.93 16.56
C ALA A 125 0.74 -4.76 15.36
N ALA A 126 0.53 -3.74 14.53
CA ALA A 126 1.42 -3.43 13.42
C ALA A 126 2.78 -2.89 13.92
N ALA A 127 2.79 -2.11 15.00
CA ALA A 127 4.02 -1.65 15.64
C ALA A 127 4.86 -2.83 16.21
N PHE A 128 4.20 -3.80 16.86
CA PHE A 128 4.89 -5.01 17.33
C PHE A 128 5.41 -5.87 16.17
N LEU A 129 4.66 -5.99 15.08
CA LEU A 129 5.14 -6.67 13.88
C LEU A 129 6.41 -5.99 13.35
N LEU A 130 6.42 -4.66 13.18
CA LEU A 130 7.60 -3.91 12.76
C LEU A 130 8.81 -4.18 13.65
N ALA A 131 8.61 -4.12 14.96
CA ALA A 131 9.67 -4.40 15.91
C ALA A 131 10.25 -5.81 15.76
N SER A 132 9.38 -6.83 15.66
CA SER A 132 9.82 -8.22 15.47
C SER A 132 10.56 -8.42 14.15
N VAL A 133 10.07 -7.81 13.06
CA VAL A 133 10.75 -7.89 11.75
C VAL A 133 12.12 -7.21 11.81
N LEU A 134 12.23 -6.02 12.41
CA LEU A 134 13.49 -5.30 12.53
C LEU A 134 14.50 -6.03 13.42
N GLU A 135 14.03 -6.66 14.50
CA GLU A 135 14.87 -7.47 15.38
C GLU A 135 15.42 -8.70 14.66
N SER A 136 14.60 -9.38 13.85
CA SER A 136 15.05 -10.51 13.03
C SER A 136 16.12 -10.12 12.00
N ARG A 137 16.25 -8.82 11.70
CA ARG A 137 17.23 -8.28 10.75
C ARG A 137 18.51 -7.76 11.41
N THR A 138 18.63 -7.81 12.74
CA THR A 138 19.79 -7.28 13.47
C THR A 138 21.11 -7.94 13.10
N ALA A 139 21.07 -9.21 12.69
CA ALA A 139 22.22 -9.94 12.18
C ALA A 139 22.80 -9.34 10.88
N ILE A 140 21.99 -8.61 10.11
CA ILE A 140 22.36 -8.00 8.82
C ILE A 140 22.54 -6.48 8.99
N ASP A 141 21.71 -5.86 9.83
CA ASP A 141 21.64 -4.43 10.04
C ASP A 141 21.64 -4.11 11.54
N PRO A 142 22.80 -3.71 12.11
CA PRO A 142 22.92 -3.37 13.53
C PRO A 142 21.96 -2.27 13.99
N GLN A 143 21.55 -1.37 13.07
CA GLN A 143 20.59 -0.31 13.36
C GLN A 143 19.18 -0.85 13.64
N GLY A 144 18.89 -2.08 13.18
CA GLY A 144 17.62 -2.77 13.38
C GLY A 144 17.24 -2.97 14.86
N ALA A 145 18.22 -3.09 15.76
CA ALA A 145 17.97 -3.32 17.19
C ALA A 145 17.39 -2.07 17.86
N ALA A 146 18.00 -0.91 17.60
CA ALA A 146 17.53 0.37 18.11
C ALA A 146 16.15 0.72 17.56
N LEU A 147 15.94 0.50 16.25
CA LEU A 147 14.64 0.71 15.62
C LEU A 147 13.58 -0.22 16.17
N SER A 148 13.90 -1.50 16.38
CA SER A 148 12.99 -2.47 16.98
C SER A 148 12.52 -2.02 18.37
N LYS A 149 13.45 -1.62 19.25
CA LYS A 149 13.13 -1.09 20.59
C LYS A 149 12.23 0.14 20.52
N GLY A 150 12.50 1.05 19.58
CA GLY A 150 11.65 2.22 19.32
C GLY A 150 10.22 1.84 18.94
N TRP A 151 10.05 0.89 18.01
CA TRP A 151 8.75 0.41 17.57
C TRP A 151 7.97 -0.34 18.66
N ARG A 152 8.64 -1.14 19.51
CA ARG A 152 8.00 -1.77 20.67
C ARG A 152 7.46 -0.74 21.66
N SER A 153 8.28 0.26 21.99
CA SER A 153 7.91 1.33 22.93
C SER A 153 6.71 2.12 22.42
N HIS A 154 6.69 2.41 21.11
CA HIS A 154 5.56 3.06 20.44
C HIS A 154 4.28 2.22 20.52
N GLY A 155 4.34 0.92 20.20
CA GLY A 155 3.19 0.02 20.33
C GLY A 155 2.64 -0.08 21.75
N GLN A 156 3.51 -0.13 22.75
CA GLN A 156 3.12 -0.14 24.17
C GLN A 156 2.40 1.16 24.57
N SER A 157 2.89 2.32 24.14
CA SER A 157 2.25 3.62 24.39
C SER A 157 0.84 3.67 23.82
N GLN A 158 0.64 3.18 22.60
CA GLN A 158 -0.69 3.12 21.96
C GLN A 158 -1.65 2.18 22.68
N CYS A 159 -1.20 0.98 23.07
CA CYS A 159 -2.02 0.05 23.87
C CYS A 159 -2.47 0.69 25.19
N ARG A 160 -1.55 1.38 25.88
CA ARG A 160 -1.87 2.09 27.13
C ARG A 160 -2.87 3.22 26.91
N SER A 161 -2.70 4.02 25.86
CA SER A 161 -3.63 5.11 25.54
C SER A 161 -5.04 4.60 25.23
N ARG A 162 -5.19 3.44 24.58
CA ARG A 162 -6.51 2.85 24.30
C ARG A 162 -7.17 2.28 25.56
N ASN A 163 -6.39 1.72 26.49
CA ASN A 163 -6.92 1.17 27.73
C ASN A 163 -7.25 2.25 28.78
N GLY A 164 -6.60 3.42 28.71
CA GLY A 164 -6.87 4.57 29.59
C GLY A 164 -8.10 5.40 29.20
N ALA A 165 -8.61 5.25 27.99
CA ALA A 165 -9.88 5.83 27.55
C ALA A 165 -11.05 4.99 28.08
N GLY A 166 -11.28 5.04 29.40
CA GLY A 166 -12.48 4.45 30.02
C GLY A 166 -13.76 5.10 29.49
N PRO A 167 -14.92 4.39 29.56
CA PRO A 167 -16.19 4.91 29.06
C PRO A 167 -16.52 6.26 29.73
N PRO A 168 -17.18 7.20 29.03
CA PRO A 168 -17.57 8.47 29.60
C PRO A 168 -18.41 8.21 30.85
N LYS A 169 -17.93 8.69 32.02
CA LYS A 169 -18.71 8.66 33.25
C LYS A 169 -19.98 9.48 33.00
N THR A 170 -21.10 8.79 32.79
CA THR A 170 -22.43 9.40 32.79
C THR A 170 -22.67 9.97 34.18
N ARG A 171 -22.56 11.29 34.29
CA ARG A 171 -22.93 12.02 35.49
C ARG A 171 -24.46 12.11 35.49
N LYS A 172 -25.09 11.45 36.48
CA LYS A 172 -26.51 11.63 36.80
C LYS A 172 -26.74 13.03 37.37
#